data_AF-A0A0S8HVR5-F1
#
_entry.id   AF-A0A0S8HVR5-F1
#
_cell.length_a   1.000
_cell.length_b   1.000
_cell.length_c   1.000
_cell.angle_alpha   90.00
_cell.angle_beta   90.00
_cell.angle_gamma   90.00
#
_symmetry.space_group_name_H-M   'P 1'
#
loop_
_entity.id
_entity.type
_entity.pdbx_description
1 polymer ?
#
loop_
_entity_poly.entity_id
_entity_poly.type
_entity_poly.pdbx_seq_one_letter_code
_entity_poly.pdbx_strand_id
1 'polypeptide(L)'
;MDKQKKTPKKEEKGASHEAEAFLKEVEDNFEAWSEDATPALARMRSLSPEGLERVFSSLVKNKGEEIYPFFQAILGREEKIDLPLAESLGRWNSPEAGILLQRLAEKSSSRAVLKNVRKSIFRLKSQGLKVDEIRDVGNADGLAGPAPASPGSRCLPCLDHRLPGDHGLSGF
;
A
#
# COMPACT_ATOMS: atom_id res chain seq x y z
N MET A 1 -15.51 -43.44 -21.53
CA MET A 1 -15.26 -42.66 -22.78
C MET A 1 -15.45 -41.20 -22.41
N ASP A 2 -14.41 -40.64 -21.82
CA ASP A 2 -14.48 -39.42 -21.03
C ASP A 2 -14.10 -38.23 -21.90
N LYS A 3 -15.10 -37.41 -22.22
CA LYS A 3 -14.93 -36.16 -22.98
C LYS A 3 -14.19 -35.15 -22.12
N GLN A 4 -12.87 -35.04 -22.29
CA GLN A 4 -12.08 -33.94 -21.75
C GLN A 4 -12.41 -32.64 -22.52
N LYS A 5 -13.00 -31.70 -21.78
CA LYS A 5 -13.24 -30.30 -22.13
C LYS A 5 -11.87 -29.59 -22.23
N LYS A 6 -11.43 -29.23 -23.44
CA LYS A 6 -10.29 -28.32 -23.65
C LYS A 6 -10.77 -26.87 -23.50
N THR A 7 -10.35 -26.19 -22.45
CA THR A 7 -10.40 -24.73 -22.36
C THR A 7 -9.18 -24.11 -23.07
N PRO A 8 -9.34 -23.02 -23.84
CA PRO A 8 -8.22 -22.41 -24.57
C PRO A 8 -7.37 -21.54 -23.63
N LYS A 9 -6.19 -22.04 -23.29
CA LYS A 9 -5.12 -21.29 -22.60
C LYS A 9 -4.38 -20.43 -23.64
N LYS A 10 -4.94 -19.29 -24.07
CA LYS A 10 -4.34 -18.44 -25.13
C LYS A 10 -4.04 -17.00 -24.72
N GLU A 11 -4.48 -16.53 -23.57
CA GLU A 11 -4.31 -15.11 -23.18
C GLU A 11 -3.01 -14.82 -22.41
N GLU A 12 -2.38 -15.80 -21.76
CA GLU A 12 -1.14 -15.58 -20.98
C GLU A 12 0.11 -15.29 -21.84
N LYS A 13 0.17 -15.75 -23.09
CA LYS A 13 1.36 -15.57 -23.95
C LYS A 13 1.47 -14.17 -24.56
N GLY A 14 0.35 -13.52 -24.85
CA GLY A 14 0.34 -12.18 -25.44
C GLY A 14 0.76 -11.11 -24.44
N ALA A 15 0.17 -11.16 -23.23
CA ALA A 15 0.47 -10.22 -22.16
C ALA A 15 1.93 -10.30 -21.67
N SER A 16 2.57 -11.47 -21.74
CA SER A 16 4.00 -11.62 -21.44
C SER A 16 4.87 -10.93 -22.49
N HIS A 17 4.56 -11.15 -23.77
CA HIS A 17 5.37 -10.60 -24.87
C HIS A 17 5.27 -9.07 -24.96
N GLU A 18 4.10 -8.50 -24.69
CA GLU A 18 3.94 -7.03 -24.65
C GLU A 18 4.62 -6.41 -23.43
N ALA A 19 4.59 -7.06 -22.27
CA ALA A 19 5.33 -6.63 -21.09
C ALA A 19 6.85 -6.69 -21.31
N GLU A 20 7.36 -7.75 -21.94
CA GLU A 20 8.79 -7.90 -22.27
C GLU A 20 9.23 -6.88 -23.33
N ALA A 21 8.40 -6.62 -24.35
CA ALA A 21 8.67 -5.58 -25.34
C ALA A 21 8.72 -4.20 -24.69
N PHE A 22 7.77 -3.90 -23.78
CA PHE A 22 7.77 -2.65 -23.05
C PHE A 22 8.99 -2.49 -22.14
N LEU A 23 9.42 -3.55 -21.44
CA LEU A 23 10.64 -3.53 -20.63
C LEU A 23 11.85 -3.15 -21.46
N LYS A 24 11.98 -3.74 -22.66
CA LYS A 24 13.05 -3.41 -23.60
C LYS A 24 12.98 -1.95 -24.06
N GLU A 25 11.79 -1.46 -24.41
CA GLU A 25 11.60 -0.05 -24.78
C GLU A 25 11.98 0.90 -23.63
N VAL A 26 11.66 0.54 -22.37
CA VAL A 26 12.08 1.31 -21.18
C VAL A 26 13.59 1.33 -21.06
N GLU A 27 14.28 0.22 -21.30
CA GLU A 27 15.74 0.17 -21.26
C GLU A 27 16.38 1.02 -22.36
N ASP A 28 15.85 0.95 -23.59
CA ASP A 28 16.34 1.69 -24.74
C ASP A 28 16.07 3.21 -24.63
N ASN A 29 15.02 3.62 -23.91
CA ASN A 29 14.57 5.02 -23.81
C ASN A 29 14.60 5.58 -22.38
N PHE A 30 15.33 4.93 -21.47
CA PHE A 30 15.25 5.17 -20.03
C PHE A 30 15.46 6.64 -19.64
N GLU A 31 16.50 7.26 -20.17
CA GLU A 31 16.83 8.67 -19.91
C GLU A 31 15.76 9.61 -20.47
N ALA A 32 15.38 9.43 -21.74
CA ALA A 32 14.37 10.26 -22.39
C ALA A 32 13.00 10.18 -21.68
N TRP A 33 12.61 8.98 -21.23
CA TRP A 33 11.33 8.78 -20.55
C TRP A 33 11.34 9.20 -19.07
N SER A 34 12.53 9.33 -18.48
CA SER A 34 12.69 9.93 -17.14
C SER A 34 12.45 11.45 -17.18
N GLU A 35 12.71 12.10 -18.32
CA GLU A 35 12.42 13.52 -18.55
C GLU A 35 10.97 13.74 -19.01
N ASP A 36 10.50 12.97 -20.01
CA ASP A 36 9.12 12.98 -20.48
C ASP A 36 8.50 11.58 -20.50
N ALA A 37 7.66 11.31 -19.51
CA ALA A 37 6.95 10.04 -19.38
C ALA A 37 5.74 9.87 -20.32
N THR A 38 5.42 10.87 -21.15
CA THR A 38 4.25 10.83 -22.04
C THR A 38 4.23 9.62 -23.00
N PRO A 39 5.32 9.29 -23.72
CA PRO A 39 5.37 8.07 -24.55
C PRO A 39 5.24 6.78 -23.73
N ALA A 40 5.86 6.74 -22.54
CA ALA A 40 5.76 5.59 -21.64
C ALA A 40 4.32 5.35 -21.17
N LEU A 41 3.62 6.41 -20.77
CA LEU A 41 2.21 6.36 -20.36
C LEU A 41 1.30 5.89 -21.49
N ALA A 42 1.52 6.39 -22.71
CA ALA A 42 0.75 5.98 -23.89
C ALA A 42 0.88 4.47 -24.14
N ARG A 43 2.09 3.92 -23.99
CA ARG A 43 2.34 2.47 -24.08
C ARG A 43 1.74 1.70 -22.92
N MET A 44 1.86 2.21 -21.69
CA MET A 44 1.29 1.57 -20.49
C MET A 44 -0.24 1.44 -20.57
N ARG A 45 -0.95 2.37 -21.22
CA ARG A 45 -2.39 2.27 -21.45
C ARG A 45 -2.81 1.07 -22.31
N SER A 46 -1.91 0.61 -23.18
CA SER A 46 -2.15 -0.57 -24.01
C SER A 46 -1.93 -1.88 -23.27
N LEU A 47 -1.26 -1.85 -22.11
CA LEU A 47 -0.99 -3.02 -21.30
C LEU A 47 -2.16 -3.34 -20.37
N SER A 48 -2.34 -4.63 -20.08
CA SER A 48 -3.25 -5.08 -19.03
C SER A 48 -2.68 -4.74 -17.64
N PRO A 49 -3.53 -4.60 -16.60
CA PRO A 49 -3.07 -4.33 -15.23
C PRO A 49 -2.08 -5.40 -14.72
N GLU A 50 -2.28 -6.66 -15.09
CA GLU A 50 -1.36 -7.76 -14.78
C GLU A 50 0.00 -7.61 -15.50
N GLY A 51 -0.03 -7.10 -16.75
CA GLY A 51 1.17 -6.76 -17.50
C GLY A 51 1.94 -5.62 -16.84
N LEU A 52 1.24 -4.57 -16.40
CA LEU A 52 1.84 -3.44 -15.68
C LEU A 52 2.51 -3.87 -14.37
N GLU A 53 1.87 -4.70 -13.55
CA GLU A 53 2.49 -5.24 -12.34
C GLU A 53 3.77 -6.02 -12.64
N ARG A 54 3.79 -6.84 -13.70
CA ARG A 54 4.97 -7.60 -14.12
C ARG A 54 6.09 -6.68 -14.58
N VAL A 55 5.76 -5.66 -15.38
CA VAL A 55 6.70 -4.63 -15.83
C VAL A 55 7.31 -3.93 -14.63
N PHE A 56 6.50 -3.36 -13.73
CA PHE A 56 7.00 -2.63 -12.57
C PHE A 56 7.84 -3.51 -11.65
N SER A 57 7.38 -4.74 -11.39
CA SER A 57 8.15 -5.70 -10.58
C SER A 57 9.49 -6.05 -11.23
N SER A 58 9.56 -6.13 -12.55
CA SER A 58 10.81 -6.43 -13.27
C SER A 58 11.73 -5.22 -13.33
N LEU A 59 11.21 -4.02 -13.54
CA LEU A 59 11.97 -2.78 -13.52
C LEU A 59 12.61 -2.56 -12.15
N VAL A 60 11.85 -2.74 -11.07
CA VAL A 60 12.37 -2.67 -9.70
C VAL A 60 13.48 -3.69 -9.47
N LYS A 61 13.32 -4.94 -9.95
CA LYS A 61 14.34 -5.98 -9.77
C LYS A 61 15.61 -5.72 -10.58
N ASN A 62 15.48 -5.19 -11.79
CA ASN A 62 16.60 -5.03 -12.72
C ASN A 62 17.35 -3.71 -12.51
N LYS A 63 16.63 -2.61 -12.26
CA LYS A 63 17.18 -1.25 -12.15
C LYS A 63 17.28 -0.77 -10.71
N GLY A 64 16.60 -1.40 -9.75
CA GLY A 64 16.69 -1.04 -8.34
C GLY A 64 16.33 0.43 -8.10
N GLU A 65 17.26 1.20 -7.54
CA GLU A 65 17.10 2.63 -7.24
C GLU A 65 17.19 3.51 -8.49
N GLU A 66 17.82 3.06 -9.57
CA GLU A 66 17.98 3.84 -10.80
C GLU A 66 16.63 4.14 -11.47
N ILE A 67 15.60 3.31 -11.24
CA ILE A 67 14.25 3.48 -11.78
C ILE A 67 13.47 4.64 -11.16
N TYR A 68 13.98 5.20 -10.06
CA TYR A 68 13.31 6.23 -9.28
C TYR A 68 12.85 7.46 -10.08
N PRO A 69 13.70 8.12 -10.90
CA PRO A 69 13.28 9.27 -11.72
C PRO A 69 12.17 8.92 -12.71
N PHE A 70 12.22 7.73 -13.33
CA PHE A 70 11.18 7.25 -14.23
C PHE A 70 9.84 7.08 -13.51
N PHE A 71 9.84 6.46 -12.32
CA PHE A 71 8.62 6.39 -11.51
C PHE A 71 8.11 7.77 -11.14
N GLN A 72 8.98 8.69 -10.72
CA GLN A 72 8.59 10.06 -10.40
C GLN A 72 7.92 10.79 -11.58
N ALA A 73 8.31 10.50 -12.82
CA ALA A 73 7.74 11.10 -14.03
C ALA A 73 6.32 10.59 -14.35
N ILE A 74 6.00 9.33 -14.02
CA ILE A 74 4.67 8.72 -14.24
C ILE A 74 3.68 8.93 -13.08
N LEU A 75 4.16 9.21 -11.86
CA LEU A 75 3.32 9.33 -10.65
C LEU A 75 2.19 10.35 -10.80
N GLY A 76 0.95 9.93 -10.48
CA GLY A 76 -0.21 10.81 -10.37
C GLY A 76 -0.76 11.31 -11.70
N ARG A 77 -0.28 10.76 -12.82
CA ARG A 77 -0.79 11.07 -14.16
C ARG A 77 -2.06 10.27 -14.47
N GLU A 78 -2.09 8.99 -14.09
CA GLU A 78 -3.18 8.08 -14.42
C GLU A 78 -3.46 7.06 -13.31
N GLU A 79 -4.70 7.10 -12.80
CA GLU A 79 -5.17 6.20 -11.73
C GLU A 79 -4.99 4.71 -12.07
N LYS A 80 -5.23 4.33 -13.34
CA LYS A 80 -5.10 2.94 -13.81
C LYS A 80 -3.67 2.41 -13.77
N ILE A 81 -2.69 3.30 -13.79
CA ILE A 81 -1.26 3.00 -13.74
C ILE A 81 -0.76 3.11 -12.29
N ASP A 82 -1.26 4.12 -11.56
CA ASP A 82 -0.95 4.35 -10.14
C ASP A 82 -1.33 3.16 -9.24
N LEU A 83 -2.45 2.48 -9.52
CA LEU A 83 -2.90 1.30 -8.77
C LEU A 83 -1.89 0.13 -8.80
N PRO A 84 -1.55 -0.44 -9.98
CA PRO A 84 -0.56 -1.52 -10.06
C PRO A 84 0.85 -1.06 -9.67
N LEU A 85 1.17 0.23 -9.83
CA LEU A 85 2.42 0.80 -9.36
C LEU A 85 2.50 0.78 -7.82
N ALA A 86 1.47 1.25 -7.12
CA ALA A 86 1.42 1.22 -5.65
C ALA A 86 1.55 -0.20 -5.09
N GLU A 87 0.92 -1.19 -5.74
CA GLU A 87 1.03 -2.58 -5.34
C GLU A 87 2.45 -3.13 -5.54
N SER A 88 3.06 -2.83 -6.68
CA SER A 88 4.44 -3.25 -7.01
C SER A 88 5.45 -2.63 -6.04
N LEU A 89 5.30 -1.35 -5.69
CA LEU A 89 6.14 -0.65 -4.71
C LEU A 89 6.01 -1.26 -3.31
N GLY A 90 4.82 -1.73 -2.91
CA GLY A 90 4.63 -2.41 -1.62
C GLY A 90 5.34 -3.77 -1.51
N ARG A 91 5.84 -4.32 -2.61
CA ARG A 91 6.67 -5.54 -2.64
C ARG A 91 8.16 -5.22 -2.77
N TRP A 92 8.51 -3.96 -3.05
CA TRP A 92 9.89 -3.53 -3.14
C TRP A 92 10.43 -3.17 -1.76
N ASN A 93 11.27 -4.04 -1.20
CA ASN A 93 11.86 -3.84 0.12
C ASN A 93 13.00 -2.80 0.10
N SER A 94 12.68 -1.55 -0.27
CA SER A 94 13.62 -0.43 -0.32
C SER A 94 13.01 0.82 0.31
N PRO A 95 13.79 1.66 1.01
CA PRO A 95 13.29 2.92 1.56
C PRO A 95 12.72 3.87 0.49
N GLU A 96 13.26 3.82 -0.72
CA GLU A 96 12.83 4.58 -1.90
C GLU A 96 11.38 4.27 -2.28
N ALA A 97 10.96 3.01 -2.11
CA ALA A 97 9.58 2.59 -2.33
C ALA A 97 8.62 3.35 -1.41
N GLY A 98 9.03 3.57 -0.16
CA GLY A 98 8.29 4.37 0.81
C GLY A 98 8.16 5.84 0.39
N ILE A 99 9.23 6.43 -0.15
CA ILE A 99 9.22 7.82 -0.63
C ILE A 99 8.31 7.95 -1.86
N LEU A 100 8.37 7.01 -2.80
CA LEU A 100 7.50 7.01 -3.99
C LEU A 100 6.03 6.82 -3.61
N LEU A 101 5.73 5.94 -2.66
CA LEU A 101 4.38 5.73 -2.13
C LEU A 101 3.82 7.00 -1.47
N GLN A 102 4.63 7.73 -0.69
CA GLN A 102 4.22 9.02 -0.11
C GLN A 102 3.95 10.06 -1.19
N ARG A 103 4.86 10.23 -2.15
CA ARG A 103 4.67 11.14 -3.29
C ARG A 103 3.45 10.78 -4.13
N LEU A 104 3.17 9.49 -4.29
CA LEU A 104 1.98 9.01 -4.97
C LEU A 104 0.70 9.44 -4.23
N ALA A 105 0.69 9.35 -2.91
CA ALA A 105 -0.44 9.81 -2.11
C ALA A 105 -0.63 11.33 -2.12
N GLU A 106 0.44 12.11 -2.24
CA GLU A 106 0.35 13.56 -2.39
C GLU A 106 -0.19 13.97 -3.77
N LYS A 107 0.20 13.26 -4.82
CA LYS A 107 -0.20 13.56 -6.20
C LYS A 107 -1.56 12.98 -6.59
N SER A 108 -1.97 11.87 -5.99
CA SER A 108 -3.19 11.18 -6.34
C SER A 108 -4.34 11.57 -5.41
N SER A 109 -5.41 12.12 -5.98
CA SER A 109 -6.65 12.42 -5.26
C SER A 109 -7.60 11.21 -5.15
N SER A 110 -7.22 10.08 -5.75
CA SER A 110 -8.06 8.87 -5.77
C SER A 110 -8.03 8.13 -4.43
N ARG A 111 -9.21 7.92 -3.85
CA ARG A 111 -9.38 7.08 -2.64
C ARG A 111 -8.90 5.65 -2.85
N ALA A 112 -9.03 5.10 -4.06
CA ALA A 112 -8.60 3.73 -4.36
C ALA A 112 -7.07 3.62 -4.34
N VAL A 113 -6.37 4.60 -4.94
CA VAL A 113 -4.91 4.69 -4.92
C VAL A 113 -4.42 4.88 -3.49
N LEU A 114 -4.97 5.85 -2.75
CA LEU A 114 -4.60 6.10 -1.35
C LEU A 114 -4.76 4.87 -0.45
N LYS A 115 -5.83 4.09 -0.64
CA LYS A 115 -6.04 2.83 0.10
C LYS A 115 -4.96 1.80 -0.22
N ASN A 116 -4.56 1.67 -1.48
CA ASN A 116 -3.49 0.76 -1.87
C ASN A 116 -2.12 1.23 -1.36
N VAL A 117 -1.85 2.52 -1.44
CA VAL A 117 -0.63 3.11 -0.89
C VAL A 117 -0.49 2.81 0.60
N ARG A 118 -1.56 2.98 1.39
CA ARG A 118 -1.56 2.62 2.83
C ARG A 118 -1.26 1.14 3.06
N LYS A 119 -1.88 0.25 2.29
CA LYS A 119 -1.62 -1.19 2.36
C LYS A 119 -0.16 -1.52 2.03
N SER A 120 0.40 -0.88 1.00
CA SER A 120 1.78 -1.05 0.59
C SER A 120 2.75 -0.55 1.65
N ILE A 121 2.53 0.63 2.24
CA ILE A 121 3.35 1.13 3.35
C ILE A 121 3.28 0.21 4.56
N PHE A 122 2.08 -0.29 4.91
CA PHE A 122 1.93 -1.25 6.01
C PHE A 122 2.73 -2.53 5.76
N ARG A 123 2.75 -3.03 4.52
CA ARG A 123 3.59 -4.18 4.13
C ARG A 123 5.08 -3.89 4.29
N LEU A 124 5.55 -2.74 3.82
CA LEU A 124 6.96 -2.34 3.96
C LEU A 124 7.35 -2.21 5.43
N LYS A 125 6.49 -1.62 6.28
CA LYS A 125 6.69 -1.57 7.73
C LYS A 125 6.76 -2.96 8.36
N SER A 126 5.88 -3.87 7.94
CA SER A 126 5.90 -5.27 8.39
C SER A 126 7.16 -6.02 7.96
N GLN A 127 7.85 -5.58 6.91
CA GLN A 127 9.15 -6.12 6.47
C GLN A 127 10.34 -5.53 7.25
N GLY A 128 10.08 -4.61 8.19
CA GLY A 128 11.11 -3.99 9.02
C GLY A 128 11.66 -2.67 8.46
N LEU A 129 11.07 -2.14 7.38
CA LEU A 129 11.47 -0.83 6.85
C LEU A 129 10.85 0.32 7.65
N LYS A 130 11.68 1.30 7.99
CA LYS A 130 11.22 2.58 8.55
C LYS A 130 10.72 3.48 7.44
N VAL A 131 9.46 3.32 7.06
CA VAL A 131 8.76 4.21 6.13
C VAL A 131 7.89 5.19 6.91
N ASP A 132 7.97 6.48 6.59
CA ASP A 132 7.12 7.50 7.20
C ASP A 132 5.63 7.23 6.94
N GLU A 133 4.81 7.50 7.95
CA GLU A 133 3.37 7.28 7.88
C GLU A 133 2.73 8.44 7.10
N ILE A 134 1.93 8.13 6.07
CA ILE A 134 1.18 9.16 5.34
C ILE A 134 0.22 9.81 6.33
N ARG A 135 0.43 11.09 6.61
CA ARG A 135 -0.50 11.90 7.41
C ARG A 135 -1.79 12.08 6.64
N ASP A 136 -2.86 11.59 7.22
CA ASP A 136 -4.21 11.69 6.69
C ASP A 136 -4.66 13.16 6.73
N VAL A 137 -4.80 13.81 5.57
CA VAL A 137 -5.42 15.16 5.47
C VAL A 137 -6.95 15.04 5.33
N GLY A 138 -7.54 13.88 5.65
CA GLY A 138 -8.94 13.59 5.37
C GLY A 138 -9.58 12.58 6.32
N ASN A 139 -9.33 12.72 7.62
CA ASN A 139 -10.28 12.32 8.65
C ASN A 139 -9.97 13.05 9.97
N ALA A 140 -10.26 14.34 9.99
CA ALA A 140 -10.67 15.01 11.22
C ALA A 140 -12.13 14.61 11.49
N ASP A 141 -12.37 13.36 11.87
CA ASP A 141 -13.58 12.98 12.59
C ASP A 141 -13.37 11.65 13.33
N GLY A 142 -13.55 11.68 14.64
CA GLY A 142 -13.77 10.48 15.45
C GLY A 142 -12.60 10.02 16.30
N LEU A 143 -12.51 10.60 17.50
CA LEU A 143 -12.12 9.93 18.74
C LEU A 143 -12.21 8.39 18.71
N ALA A 144 -11.13 7.72 19.14
CA ALA A 144 -11.12 6.74 20.24
C ALA A 144 -9.96 5.75 20.07
N GLY A 145 -8.78 6.13 20.57
CA GLY A 145 -7.90 5.12 21.15
C GLY A 145 -8.36 4.88 22.58
N PRO A 146 -8.77 3.67 22.99
CA PRO A 146 -8.72 3.34 24.41
C PRO A 146 -7.25 3.08 24.74
N ALA A 147 -6.69 4.01 25.50
CA ALA A 147 -5.39 3.95 26.13
C ALA A 147 -5.19 2.64 26.94
N PRO A 148 -3.94 2.18 27.12
CA PRO A 148 -3.64 1.00 27.93
C PRO A 148 -4.00 1.28 29.40
N ALA A 149 -5.04 0.63 29.90
CA ALA A 149 -5.42 0.71 31.31
C ALA A 149 -4.53 -0.19 32.17
N SER A 150 -3.60 0.42 32.90
CA SER A 150 -3.00 -0.07 34.14
C SER A 150 -2.31 1.12 34.84
N PRO A 151 -2.07 1.09 36.15
CA PRO A 151 -2.94 0.72 37.26
C PRO A 151 -2.96 1.84 38.34
N GLY A 152 -3.96 1.82 39.22
CA GLY A 152 -3.80 2.30 40.60
C GLY A 152 -4.20 3.74 40.92
N SER A 153 -4.91 3.85 42.06
CA SER A 153 -5.04 5.02 42.93
C SER A 153 -5.82 6.22 42.35
N ARG A 154 -6.74 6.87 43.03
CA ARG A 154 -7.27 6.81 44.39
C ARG A 154 -8.43 7.83 44.43
N CYS A 155 -9.38 7.61 45.34
CA CYS A 155 -10.23 8.62 45.98
C CYS A 155 -11.30 9.33 45.14
N LEU A 156 -12.55 9.29 45.62
CA LEU A 156 -13.18 10.37 46.39
C LEU A 156 -14.56 9.89 46.96
N PRO A 157 -15.15 10.63 47.92
CA PRO A 157 -15.96 10.07 49.00
C PRO A 157 -17.46 10.46 48.93
N CYS A 158 -18.19 10.04 49.99
CA CYS A 158 -19.51 10.53 50.46
C CYS A 158 -20.73 10.07 49.62
N LEU A 159 -21.88 9.66 50.15
CA LEU A 159 -22.54 9.73 51.47
C LEU A 159 -23.61 8.59 51.44
N ASP A 160 -23.65 7.67 52.41
CA ASP A 160 -24.66 7.60 53.50
C ASP A 160 -26.05 7.02 53.10
N HIS A 161 -26.35 5.77 53.53
CA HIS A 161 -27.53 5.43 54.36
C HIS A 161 -27.70 3.90 54.57
N ARG A 162 -27.96 3.50 55.84
CA ARG A 162 -28.73 2.32 56.33
C ARG A 162 -28.09 0.92 56.17
N LEU A 163 -28.04 0.02 57.17
CA LEU A 163 -28.71 -0.20 58.47
C LEU A 163 -27.80 -1.03 59.42
N PRO A 164 -28.03 -1.01 60.75
CA PRO A 164 -27.37 -1.89 61.71
C PRO A 164 -28.20 -3.15 62.00
N GLY A 165 -27.51 -4.27 62.27
CA GLY A 165 -28.08 -5.54 62.75
C GLY A 165 -26.94 -6.55 62.85
N ASP A 166 -26.18 -6.58 63.94
CA ASP A 166 -26.50 -7.18 65.25
C ASP A 166 -26.42 -8.73 65.24
N HIS A 167 -25.76 -9.25 66.28
CA HIS A 167 -25.54 -10.65 66.66
C HIS A 167 -24.54 -11.52 65.85
N GLY A 168 -23.26 -11.40 66.22
CA GLY A 168 -22.28 -12.49 66.10
C GLY A 168 -22.01 -13.11 67.48
N LEU A 169 -22.76 -14.16 67.80
CA LEU A 169 -22.61 -15.01 68.97
C LEU A 169 -21.43 -15.99 68.81
N SER A 170 -20.78 -16.28 69.96
CA SER A 170 -19.98 -17.48 70.31
C SER A 170 -18.59 -17.61 69.66
N GLY A 171 -17.48 -17.73 70.41
CA GLY A 171 -17.21 -18.62 71.56
C GLY A 171 -16.37 -19.80 71.02
N PHE A 172 -15.06 -19.90 71.31
CA PHE A 172 -14.49 -20.68 72.43
C PHE A 172 -15.29 -21.94 72.80
#